data_AF-A0A1R3JPW2-F1
#
_entry.id   AF-A0A1R3JPW2-F1
#
_cell.length_a   1.000
_cell.length_b   1.000
_cell.length_c   1.000
_cell.angle_alpha   90.00
_cell.angle_beta   90.00
_cell.angle_gamma   90.00
#
_symmetry.space_group_name_H-M   'P 1'
#
loop_
_entity.id
_entity.type
_entity.pdbx_description
1 polymer ?
#
loop_
_entity_poly.entity_id
_entity_poly.type
_entity_poly.pdbx_seq_one_letter_code
_entity_poly.pdbx_strand_id
1 'polypeptide(L)'
;MPGLDWEKLLKLQFKDGSFLFSPSSTAFAFMQTKDENCLAFLNKTVQRFNGGVPSVYPVDLFEHIWSVDRLQRLGISRYFQPEIKECLDYVYRYWTEDGICWARNSRVHDIDDTAMGFRILRLHGYEVSADVLRHFEKGGEFFCFEGQSNQAITGIFNLFRASQVMFPGDKILEDAKRFSSNFLREKQASGQLFDKWIITKDLPGE
;
A
#
# COMPACT_ATOMS: atom_id res chain seq x y z
N MET A 1 5.72 14.76 -22.60
CA MET A 1 4.54 14.03 -23.09
C MET A 1 3.65 15.03 -23.82
N PRO A 2 3.62 15.03 -25.17
CA PRO A 2 2.69 15.87 -25.91
C PRO A 2 1.24 15.36 -25.72
N GLY A 3 0.26 16.27 -25.75
CA GLY A 3 -1.16 15.92 -25.78
C GLY A 3 -1.85 15.70 -24.43
N LEU A 4 -1.25 16.12 -23.31
CA LEU A 4 -1.92 16.07 -22.00
C LEU A 4 -2.93 17.22 -21.84
N ASP A 5 -4.12 16.87 -21.34
CA ASP A 5 -5.18 17.82 -20.98
C ASP A 5 -5.05 18.19 -19.48
N TRP A 6 -4.32 19.26 -19.20
CA TRP A 6 -4.03 19.69 -17.83
C TRP A 6 -5.27 20.14 -17.05
N GLU A 7 -6.32 20.62 -17.72
CA GLU A 7 -7.57 20.99 -17.06
C GLU A 7 -8.24 19.78 -16.43
N LYS A 8 -8.20 18.62 -17.11
CA LYS A 8 -8.70 17.36 -16.56
C LYS A 8 -7.74 16.77 -15.52
N LEU A 9 -6.44 16.79 -15.78
CA LEU A 9 -5.46 16.17 -14.89
C LEU A 9 -5.37 16.87 -13.53
N LEU A 10 -5.47 18.20 -13.46
CA LEU A 10 -5.43 18.92 -12.18
C LEU A 10 -6.61 18.54 -11.25
N LYS A 11 -7.75 18.09 -11.80
CA LYS A 11 -8.88 17.55 -11.00
C LYS A 11 -8.51 16.23 -10.29
N LEU A 12 -7.46 15.55 -10.76
CA LEU A 12 -6.91 14.32 -10.18
C LEU A 12 -5.72 14.56 -9.24
N GLN A 13 -5.26 15.81 -9.07
CA GLN A 13 -4.20 16.17 -8.12
C GLN A 13 -4.60 15.82 -6.69
N PHE A 14 -3.67 15.24 -5.91
CA PHE A 14 -3.93 14.84 -4.54
C PHE A 14 -3.96 16.05 -3.59
N LYS A 15 -4.57 15.87 -2.41
CA LYS A 15 -4.77 16.96 -1.43
C LYS A 15 -3.47 17.60 -0.95
N ASP A 16 -2.35 16.88 -1.04
CA ASP A 16 -1.03 17.40 -0.67
C ASP A 16 -0.33 18.18 -1.80
N GLY A 17 -0.97 18.29 -2.97
CA GLY A 17 -0.46 18.97 -4.16
C GLY A 17 0.29 18.06 -5.13
N SER A 18 0.46 16.77 -4.80
CA SER A 18 1.20 15.84 -5.64
C SER A 18 0.36 15.21 -6.74
N PHE A 19 1.04 14.71 -7.77
CA PHE A 19 0.50 13.71 -8.70
C PHE A 19 0.98 12.32 -8.26
N LEU A 20 0.08 11.56 -7.62
CA LEU A 20 0.31 10.21 -7.10
C LEU A 20 1.61 10.11 -6.27
N PHE A 21 1.83 11.08 -5.38
CA PHE A 21 2.98 11.12 -4.47
C PHE A 21 4.36 11.12 -5.14
N SER A 22 4.44 11.38 -6.45
CA SER A 22 5.69 11.36 -7.22
C SER A 22 6.26 12.78 -7.36
N PRO A 23 7.46 13.08 -6.82
CA PRO A 23 8.10 14.38 -7.02
C PRO A 23 8.42 14.69 -8.48
N SER A 24 8.86 13.72 -9.27
CA SER A 24 9.17 13.94 -10.69
C SER A 24 7.92 14.22 -11.53
N SER A 25 6.84 13.47 -11.31
CA SER A 25 5.54 13.72 -11.96
C SER A 25 5.00 15.11 -11.59
N THR A 26 5.08 15.48 -10.31
CA THR A 26 4.62 16.77 -9.80
C THR A 26 5.49 17.93 -10.30
N ALA A 27 6.80 17.74 -10.41
CA ALA A 27 7.70 18.72 -11.02
C ALA A 27 7.37 18.94 -12.51
N PHE A 28 7.10 17.86 -13.25
CA PHE A 28 6.65 17.98 -14.63
C PHE A 28 5.33 18.73 -14.74
N ALA A 29 4.34 18.42 -13.90
CA ALA A 29 3.08 19.16 -13.84
C ALA A 29 3.31 20.65 -13.57
N PHE A 30 4.10 21.00 -12.54
CA PHE A 30 4.43 22.38 -12.21
C PHE A 30 5.07 23.14 -13.39
N MET A 31 6.00 22.50 -14.11
CA MET A 31 6.65 23.14 -15.26
C MET A 31 5.64 23.55 -16.34
N GLN A 32 4.58 22.75 -16.53
CA GLN A 32 3.54 22.97 -17.54
C GLN A 32 2.43 23.91 -17.08
N THR A 33 2.04 23.86 -15.79
CA THR A 33 0.83 24.54 -15.30
C THR A 33 1.10 25.74 -14.40
N LYS A 34 2.30 25.82 -13.81
CA LYS A 34 2.64 26.76 -12.72
C LYS A 34 1.72 26.66 -11.50
N ASP A 35 1.08 25.50 -11.30
CA ASP A 35 0.18 25.25 -10.17
C ASP A 35 0.92 25.38 -8.82
N GLU A 36 0.40 26.21 -7.93
CA GLU A 36 1.04 26.52 -6.64
C GLU A 36 1.00 25.34 -5.66
N ASN A 37 -0.01 24.46 -5.77
CA ASN A 37 -0.08 23.26 -4.93
C ASN A 37 1.04 22.27 -5.28
N CYS A 38 1.34 22.10 -6.57
CA CYS A 38 2.51 21.34 -7.02
C CYS A 38 3.80 21.91 -6.42
N LEU A 39 3.97 23.23 -6.47
CA LEU A 39 5.16 23.88 -5.91
C LEU A 39 5.24 23.72 -4.39
N ALA A 40 4.12 23.83 -3.67
CA ALA A 40 4.06 23.62 -2.23
C ALA A 40 4.48 22.20 -1.83
N PHE A 41 4.00 21.18 -2.56
CA PHE A 41 4.43 19.79 -2.38
C PHE A 41 5.94 19.62 -2.57
N LEU A 42 6.48 20.16 -3.67
CA LEU A 42 7.90 20.06 -4.01
C LEU A 42 8.78 20.77 -2.97
N ASN A 43 8.42 21.99 -2.57
CA ASN A 43 9.15 22.74 -1.56
C ASN A 43 9.20 22.00 -0.22
N LYS A 44 8.07 21.44 0.22
CA LYS A 44 8.01 20.63 1.44
C LYS A 44 8.90 19.40 1.35
N THR A 45 8.92 18.73 0.20
CA THR A 45 9.76 17.53 -0.02
C THR A 45 11.23 17.90 -0.03
N VAL A 46 11.64 18.91 -0.79
CA VAL A 46 13.03 19.41 -0.84
C VAL A 46 13.51 19.86 0.54
N GLN A 47 12.66 20.57 1.29
CA GLN A 47 12.97 21.00 2.66
C GLN A 47 13.19 19.81 3.59
N ARG A 48 12.35 18.76 3.48
CA ARG A 48 12.46 17.55 4.32
C ARG A 48 13.77 16.79 4.09
N PHE A 49 14.30 16.83 2.88
CA PHE A 49 15.46 16.05 2.42
C PHE A 49 16.69 16.92 2.09
N ASN A 50 16.70 18.19 2.53
CA ASN A 50 17.82 19.13 2.39
C ASN A 50 18.38 19.23 0.96
N GLY A 51 17.48 19.32 -0.03
CA GLY A 51 17.84 19.47 -1.45
C GLY A 51 17.36 18.32 -2.32
N GLY A 52 17.66 17.08 -1.93
CA GLY A 52 17.23 15.89 -2.68
C GLY A 52 15.73 15.62 -2.58
N VAL A 53 15.24 14.69 -3.39
CA VAL A 53 13.88 14.14 -3.27
C VAL A 53 13.89 12.63 -3.54
N PRO A 54 13.06 11.82 -2.85
CA PRO A 54 12.86 10.41 -3.19
C PRO A 54 12.02 10.26 -4.46
N SER A 55 11.88 9.02 -4.96
CA SER A 55 10.98 8.71 -6.09
C SER A 55 9.49 8.80 -5.72
N VAL A 56 9.16 8.62 -4.43
CA VAL A 56 7.80 8.67 -3.88
C VAL A 56 7.83 9.29 -2.46
N TYR A 57 6.88 10.18 -2.16
CA TYR A 57 6.73 10.80 -0.85
C TYR A 57 5.31 11.37 -0.64
N PRO A 58 4.69 11.21 0.54
CA PRO A 58 5.17 10.46 1.70
C PRO A 58 5.09 8.93 1.49
N VAL A 59 5.61 8.17 2.46
CA VAL A 59 5.48 6.70 2.57
C VAL A 59 5.14 6.31 4.01
N ASP A 60 4.34 7.15 4.66
CA ASP A 60 4.07 7.09 6.09
C ASP A 60 3.31 5.81 6.48
N LEU A 61 2.23 5.45 5.79
CA LEU A 61 1.50 4.23 6.14
C LEU A 61 2.33 2.97 5.90
N PHE A 62 3.02 2.91 4.76
CA PHE A 62 3.95 1.82 4.43
C PHE A 62 5.01 1.64 5.50
N GLU A 63 5.67 2.73 5.93
CA GLU A 63 6.75 2.69 6.92
C GLU A 63 6.25 2.22 8.29
N HIS A 64 5.11 2.73 8.77
CA HIS A 64 4.55 2.34 10.06
C HIS A 64 4.13 0.86 10.05
N ILE A 65 3.40 0.43 9.03
CA ILE A 65 2.89 -0.94 8.90
C ILE A 65 4.04 -1.94 8.81
N TRP A 66 5.03 -1.68 7.95
CA TRP A 66 6.14 -2.59 7.77
C TRP A 66 7.08 -2.63 8.96
N SER A 67 7.33 -1.51 9.64
CA SER A 67 8.13 -1.49 10.87
C SER A 67 7.53 -2.41 11.93
N VAL A 68 6.21 -2.32 12.16
CA VAL A 68 5.50 -3.20 13.09
C VAL A 68 5.62 -4.67 12.66
N ASP A 69 5.38 -4.98 11.38
CA ASP A 69 5.48 -6.36 10.88
C ASP A 69 6.87 -6.95 11.06
N ARG A 70 7.94 -6.19 10.78
CA ARG A 70 9.32 -6.68 10.94
C ARG A 70 9.64 -6.92 12.41
N LEU A 71 9.28 -6.01 13.31
CA LEU A 71 9.49 -6.19 14.76
C LEU A 71 8.78 -7.44 15.29
N GLN A 72 7.55 -7.71 14.80
CA GLN A 72 6.80 -8.90 15.16
C GLN A 72 7.43 -10.19 14.62
N ARG A 73 7.75 -10.23 13.32
CA ARG A 73 8.36 -11.40 12.66
C ARG A 73 9.74 -11.74 13.21
N LEU A 74 10.49 -10.74 13.68
CA LEU A 74 11.79 -10.92 14.35
C LEU A 74 11.67 -11.35 15.81
N GLY A 75 10.46 -11.43 16.38
CA GLY A 75 10.24 -11.90 17.75
C GLY A 75 10.67 -10.91 18.84
N ILE A 76 10.80 -9.62 18.51
CA ILE A 76 11.29 -8.56 19.42
C ILE A 76 10.26 -7.47 19.71
N SER A 77 9.04 -7.56 19.15
CA SER A 77 7.98 -6.56 19.32
C SER A 77 7.58 -6.27 20.78
N ARG A 78 7.77 -7.20 21.70
CA ARG A 78 7.43 -7.02 23.13
C ARG A 78 8.18 -5.87 23.82
N TYR A 79 9.33 -5.45 23.28
CA TYR A 79 10.12 -4.34 23.82
C TYR A 79 9.61 -2.97 23.36
N PHE A 80 8.72 -2.92 22.37
CA PHE A 80 8.28 -1.70 21.70
C PHE A 80 6.75 -1.55 21.74
N GLN A 81 6.08 -2.09 22.77
CA GLN A 81 4.62 -2.11 22.81
C GLN A 81 3.99 -0.71 22.76
N PRO A 82 4.49 0.30 23.52
CA PRO A 82 3.96 1.66 23.42
C PRO A 82 4.13 2.27 22.02
N GLU A 83 5.30 2.10 21.40
CA GLU A 83 5.63 2.65 20.09
C GLU A 83 4.83 1.95 18.98
N ILE A 84 4.67 0.62 19.07
CA ILE A 84 3.81 -0.13 18.16
C ILE A 84 2.36 0.36 18.26
N LYS A 85 1.85 0.60 19.47
CA LYS A 85 0.50 1.13 19.64
C LYS A 85 0.36 2.50 18.97
N GLU A 86 1.31 3.41 19.16
CA GLU A 86 1.30 4.73 18.50
C GLU A 86 1.30 4.60 16.98
N CYS A 87 2.12 3.69 16.43
CA CYS A 87 2.15 3.41 15.00
C CYS A 87 0.80 2.92 14.48
N LEU A 88 0.14 2.00 15.20
CA LEU A 88 -1.15 1.46 14.79
C LEU A 88 -2.29 2.45 14.97
N ASP A 89 -2.26 3.28 16.01
CA ASP A 89 -3.18 4.40 16.18
C ASP A 89 -3.06 5.38 14.99
N TYR A 90 -1.85 5.62 14.50
CA TYR A 90 -1.60 6.42 13.30
C TYR A 90 -2.20 5.78 12.04
N VAL A 91 -1.92 4.49 11.81
CA VAL A 91 -2.45 3.75 10.66
C VAL A 91 -3.97 3.72 10.69
N TYR A 92 -4.57 3.43 11.84
CA TYR A 92 -6.02 3.37 12.01
C TYR A 92 -6.70 4.71 11.75
N ARG A 93 -6.06 5.83 12.15
CA ARG A 93 -6.56 7.18 11.87
C ARG A 93 -6.75 7.47 10.38
N TYR A 94 -5.95 6.85 9.52
CA TYR A 94 -6.00 7.03 8.07
C TYR A 94 -6.55 5.80 7.33
N TRP A 95 -7.06 4.81 8.07
CA TRP A 95 -7.74 3.66 7.51
C TRP A 95 -9.08 4.09 6.88
N THR A 96 -9.44 3.49 5.75
CA THR A 96 -10.71 3.76 5.07
C THR A 96 -11.40 2.46 4.68
N GLU A 97 -12.71 2.53 4.41
CA GLU A 97 -13.49 1.39 3.92
C GLU A 97 -13.06 0.93 2.51
N ASP A 98 -12.44 1.83 1.74
CA ASP A 98 -11.91 1.56 0.39
C ASP A 98 -10.46 1.04 0.41
N GLY A 99 -9.84 1.01 1.60
CA GLY A 99 -8.47 0.56 1.81
C GLY A 99 -7.49 1.72 2.01
N ILE A 100 -6.20 1.43 1.83
CA ILE A 100 -5.11 2.39 1.96
C ILE A 100 -4.07 2.14 0.86
N CYS A 101 -3.11 3.05 0.75
CA CYS A 101 -1.86 2.77 0.07
C CYS A 101 -0.69 3.19 0.98
N TRP A 102 0.52 3.23 0.42
CA TRP A 102 1.73 3.62 1.15
C TRP A 102 1.68 4.99 1.82
N ALA A 103 0.77 5.88 1.40
CA ALA A 103 0.64 7.24 1.89
C ALA A 103 -0.79 7.59 2.35
N ARG A 104 -0.89 8.38 3.42
CA ARG A 104 -2.18 8.85 3.95
C ARG A 104 -2.95 9.72 2.95
N ASN A 105 -4.28 9.74 3.10
CA ASN A 105 -5.20 10.58 2.31
C ASN A 105 -5.13 10.37 0.79
N SER A 106 -4.72 9.18 0.37
CA SER A 106 -4.77 8.78 -1.03
C SER A 106 -6.22 8.54 -1.47
N ARG A 107 -6.48 8.75 -2.76
CA ARG A 107 -7.71 8.29 -3.45
C ARG A 107 -7.47 7.01 -4.26
N VAL A 108 -6.25 6.49 -4.20
CA VAL A 108 -5.83 5.26 -4.87
C VAL A 108 -5.32 4.33 -3.79
N HIS A 109 -5.84 3.11 -3.78
CA HIS A 109 -5.52 2.10 -2.78
C HIS A 109 -4.80 0.94 -3.47
N ASP A 110 -3.95 0.25 -2.73
CA ASP A 110 -3.30 -0.96 -3.19
C ASP A 110 -3.52 -2.12 -2.22
N ILE A 111 -3.55 -3.33 -2.77
CA ILE A 111 -3.87 -4.53 -1.99
C ILE A 111 -2.76 -4.87 -0.99
N ASP A 112 -1.52 -4.46 -1.24
CA ASP A 112 -0.39 -4.83 -0.41
C ASP A 112 -0.46 -4.11 0.93
N ASP A 113 -0.49 -2.77 0.89
CA ASP A 113 -0.66 -1.93 2.08
C ASP A 113 -2.01 -2.18 2.75
N THR A 114 -3.10 -2.38 1.98
CA THR A 114 -4.42 -2.68 2.54
C THR A 114 -4.45 -4.02 3.27
N ALA A 115 -3.95 -5.11 2.68
CA ALA A 115 -3.93 -6.42 3.32
C ALA A 115 -3.04 -6.43 4.57
N MET A 116 -1.89 -5.75 4.49
CA MET A 116 -0.97 -5.60 5.61
C MET A 116 -1.59 -4.80 6.76
N GLY A 117 -2.16 -3.63 6.47
CA GLY A 117 -2.86 -2.79 7.44
C GLY A 117 -4.02 -3.53 8.09
N PHE A 118 -4.89 -4.14 7.28
CA PHE A 118 -6.01 -4.97 7.75
C PHE A 118 -5.56 -6.03 8.76
N ARG A 119 -4.56 -6.85 8.38
CA ARG A 119 -4.09 -7.96 9.21
C ARG A 119 -3.55 -7.47 10.55
N ILE A 120 -2.69 -6.45 10.54
CA ILE A 120 -2.04 -5.98 11.76
C ILE A 120 -3.05 -5.24 12.65
N LEU A 121 -3.91 -4.39 12.09
CA LEU A 121 -4.97 -3.72 12.85
C LEU A 121 -5.90 -4.75 13.50
N ARG A 122 -6.36 -5.76 12.75
CA ARG A 122 -7.23 -6.82 13.30
C ARG A 122 -6.54 -7.61 14.42
N LEU A 123 -5.28 -8.00 14.25
CA LEU A 123 -4.52 -8.74 15.27
C LEU A 123 -4.27 -7.93 16.55
N HIS A 124 -4.33 -6.61 16.48
CA HIS A 124 -4.20 -5.71 17.63
C HIS A 124 -5.54 -5.21 18.19
N GLY A 125 -6.66 -5.79 17.73
CA GLY A 125 -7.99 -5.53 18.30
C GLY A 125 -8.69 -4.28 17.76
N TYR A 126 -8.22 -3.70 16.66
CA TYR A 126 -8.95 -2.62 15.98
C TYR A 126 -10.10 -3.20 15.15
N GLU A 127 -11.22 -2.47 15.12
CA GLU A 127 -12.37 -2.83 14.30
C GLU A 127 -12.11 -2.47 12.83
N VAL A 128 -11.82 -3.50 12.02
CA VAL A 128 -11.63 -3.40 10.57
C VAL A 128 -12.46 -4.46 9.85
N SER A 129 -13.26 -4.03 8.88
CA SER A 129 -14.06 -4.93 8.04
C SER A 129 -13.19 -5.59 6.97
N ALA A 130 -13.47 -6.86 6.69
CA ALA A 130 -12.87 -7.58 5.57
C ALA A 130 -13.40 -7.09 4.21
N ASP A 131 -14.52 -6.37 4.19
CA ASP A 131 -15.12 -5.82 2.97
C ASP A 131 -14.20 -4.84 2.24
N VAL A 132 -13.19 -4.29 2.93
CA VAL A 132 -12.12 -3.47 2.33
C VAL A 132 -11.48 -4.15 1.11
N LEU A 133 -11.40 -5.48 1.12
CA LEU A 133 -10.77 -6.26 0.06
C LEU A 133 -11.63 -6.41 -1.21
N ARG A 134 -12.92 -6.06 -1.14
CA ARG A 134 -13.84 -6.18 -2.29
C ARG A 134 -13.43 -5.28 -3.45
N HIS A 135 -12.81 -4.13 -3.17
CA HIS A 135 -12.29 -3.21 -4.18
C HIS A 135 -11.21 -3.82 -5.08
N PHE A 136 -10.54 -4.88 -4.58
CA PHE A 136 -9.47 -5.57 -5.29
C PHE A 136 -9.93 -6.88 -5.92
N GLU A 137 -11.16 -7.30 -5.68
CA GLU A 137 -11.73 -8.55 -6.19
C GLU A 137 -12.49 -8.31 -7.49
N LYS A 138 -12.20 -9.12 -8.50
CA LYS A 138 -12.97 -9.13 -9.74
C LYS A 138 -12.99 -10.53 -10.35
N GLY A 139 -14.17 -11.15 -10.34
CA GLY A 139 -14.39 -12.45 -10.99
C GLY A 139 -13.72 -13.62 -10.26
N GLY A 140 -13.53 -13.52 -8.95
CA GLY A 140 -12.84 -14.50 -8.12
C GLY A 140 -11.33 -14.35 -8.06
N GLU A 141 -10.76 -13.35 -8.73
CA GLU A 141 -9.34 -13.00 -8.71
C GLU A 141 -9.09 -11.69 -7.96
N PHE A 142 -7.88 -11.54 -7.43
CA PHE A 142 -7.45 -10.34 -6.72
C PHE A 142 -6.30 -9.63 -7.45
N PHE A 143 -6.28 -8.30 -7.41
CA PHE A 143 -5.36 -7.46 -8.16
C PHE A 143 -4.69 -6.40 -7.27
N CYS A 144 -3.47 -5.97 -7.61
CA CYS A 144 -2.75 -4.97 -6.80
C CYS A 144 -3.44 -3.60 -6.80
N PHE A 145 -3.99 -3.19 -7.94
CA PHE A 145 -4.75 -1.96 -8.09
C PHE A 145 -6.04 -2.27 -8.83
N GLU A 146 -7.11 -1.57 -8.48
CA GLU A 146 -8.37 -1.65 -9.23
C GLU A 146 -8.13 -1.34 -10.72
N GLY A 147 -8.59 -2.22 -11.60
CA GLY A 147 -8.47 -2.06 -13.05
C GLY A 147 -7.09 -2.37 -13.65
N GLN A 148 -6.10 -2.82 -12.85
CA GLN A 148 -4.81 -3.28 -13.36
C GLN A 148 -4.67 -4.80 -13.26
N SER A 149 -3.97 -5.41 -14.22
CA SER A 149 -3.66 -6.86 -14.22
C SER A 149 -2.40 -7.22 -13.44
N ASN A 150 -1.75 -6.25 -12.79
CA ASN A 150 -0.49 -6.51 -12.09
C ASN A 150 -0.75 -7.26 -10.77
N GLN A 151 -0.14 -8.44 -10.64
CA GLN A 151 -0.21 -9.30 -9.45
C GLN A 151 1.23 -9.52 -8.94
N ALA A 152 1.67 -8.67 -8.01
CA ALA A 152 2.98 -8.80 -7.39
C ALA A 152 3.00 -9.96 -6.38
N ILE A 153 4.10 -10.73 -6.34
CA ILE A 153 4.25 -11.88 -5.42
C ILE A 153 4.06 -11.44 -3.98
N THR A 154 4.71 -10.34 -3.58
CA THR A 154 4.66 -9.78 -2.22
C THR A 154 3.26 -9.33 -1.84
N GLY A 155 2.55 -8.61 -2.71
CA GLY A 155 1.16 -8.21 -2.49
C GLY A 155 0.22 -9.40 -2.30
N ILE A 156 0.35 -10.44 -3.14
CA ILE A 156 -0.47 -11.66 -2.99
C ILE A 156 -0.07 -12.48 -1.76
N PHE A 157 1.21 -12.50 -1.39
CA PHE A 157 1.68 -13.11 -0.15
C PHE A 157 1.08 -12.42 1.09
N ASN A 158 1.04 -11.10 1.12
CA ASN A 158 0.42 -10.37 2.22
C ASN A 158 -1.11 -10.53 2.25
N LEU A 159 -1.76 -10.62 1.09
CA LEU A 159 -3.17 -11.04 1.00
C LEU A 159 -3.38 -12.43 1.60
N PHE A 160 -2.51 -13.40 1.27
CA PHE A 160 -2.58 -14.74 1.83
C PHE A 160 -2.45 -14.74 3.35
N ARG A 161 -1.52 -13.97 3.91
CA ARG A 161 -1.36 -13.80 5.36
C ARG A 161 -2.58 -13.14 5.99
N ALA A 162 -3.14 -12.12 5.36
CA ALA A 162 -4.33 -11.40 5.82
C ALA A 162 -5.59 -12.31 5.82
N SER A 163 -5.74 -13.15 4.80
CA SER A 163 -6.87 -14.09 4.69
C SER A 163 -6.97 -15.09 5.84
N GLN A 164 -5.88 -15.32 6.58
CA GLN A 164 -5.83 -16.28 7.67
C GLN A 164 -6.34 -15.72 9.01
N VAL A 165 -6.50 -14.39 9.13
CA VAL A 165 -7.09 -13.75 10.33
C VAL A 165 -8.60 -13.51 10.16
N MET A 166 -9.27 -14.44 9.50
CA MET A 166 -10.69 -14.38 9.18
C MET A 166 -11.59 -14.74 10.36
N PHE A 167 -12.76 -14.10 10.44
CA PHE A 167 -13.84 -14.53 11.33
C PHE A 167 -14.87 -15.38 10.57
N PRO A 168 -15.68 -16.19 11.28
CA PRO A 168 -16.79 -16.90 10.65
C PRO A 168 -17.72 -15.93 9.91
N GLY A 169 -17.95 -16.17 8.61
CA GLY A 169 -18.79 -15.33 7.76
C GLY A 169 -18.03 -14.37 6.83
N ASP A 170 -16.71 -14.20 7.00
CA ASP A 170 -15.86 -13.39 6.11
C ASP A 170 -15.61 -14.10 4.75
N LYS A 171 -16.66 -14.23 3.93
CA LYS A 171 -16.58 -14.92 2.62
C LYS A 171 -15.48 -14.38 1.71
N ILE A 172 -15.27 -13.06 1.71
CA ILE A 172 -14.22 -12.42 0.91
C ILE A 172 -12.81 -12.89 1.30
N LEU A 173 -12.57 -13.22 2.57
CA LEU A 173 -11.28 -13.79 3.01
C LEU A 173 -11.16 -15.26 2.64
N GLU A 174 -12.27 -16.02 2.57
CA GLU A 174 -12.25 -17.40 2.08
C GLU A 174 -11.83 -17.44 0.61
N ASP A 175 -12.37 -16.51 -0.17
CA ASP A 175 -12.02 -16.32 -1.58
C ASP A 175 -10.57 -15.85 -1.73
N ALA A 176 -10.15 -14.84 -0.95
CA ALA A 176 -8.77 -14.35 -0.93
C ALA A 176 -7.77 -15.46 -0.58
N LYS A 177 -8.07 -16.31 0.42
CA LYS A 177 -7.23 -17.44 0.82
C LYS A 177 -7.09 -18.46 -0.29
N ARG A 178 -8.20 -18.83 -0.92
CA ARG A 178 -8.23 -19.79 -2.03
C ARG A 178 -7.43 -19.27 -3.23
N PHE A 179 -7.67 -18.03 -3.65
CA PHE A 179 -6.97 -17.41 -4.76
C PHE A 179 -5.46 -17.31 -4.48
N SER A 180 -5.09 -16.64 -3.38
CA SER A 180 -3.68 -16.34 -3.08
C SER A 180 -2.86 -17.61 -2.83
N SER A 181 -3.40 -18.63 -2.16
CA SER A 181 -2.69 -19.89 -1.96
C SER A 181 -2.43 -20.64 -3.28
N ASN A 182 -3.40 -20.67 -4.19
CA ASN A 182 -3.24 -21.30 -5.51
C ASN A 182 -2.20 -20.54 -6.34
N PHE A 183 -2.32 -19.21 -6.39
CA PHE A 183 -1.37 -18.36 -7.11
C PHE A 183 0.07 -18.54 -6.62
N LEU A 184 0.29 -18.47 -5.30
CA LEU A 184 1.63 -18.61 -4.72
C LEU A 184 2.23 -19.99 -4.96
N ARG A 185 1.42 -21.06 -4.87
CA ARG A 185 1.87 -22.43 -5.18
C ARG A 185 2.23 -22.61 -6.65
N GLU A 186 1.46 -22.03 -7.57
CA GLU A 186 1.78 -22.06 -9.00
C GLU A 186 3.10 -21.33 -9.29
N LYS A 187 3.31 -20.16 -8.67
CA LYS A 187 4.56 -19.40 -8.79
C LYS A 187 5.75 -20.15 -8.19
N GLN A 188 5.56 -20.83 -7.07
CA GLN A 188 6.57 -21.71 -6.48
C GLN A 188 6.91 -22.87 -7.42
N ALA A 189 5.91 -23.59 -7.94
CA ALA A 189 6.10 -24.74 -8.83
C ALA A 189 6.78 -24.37 -10.15
N SER A 190 6.55 -23.15 -10.65
CA SER A 190 7.17 -22.63 -11.88
C SER A 190 8.51 -21.93 -11.66
N GLY A 191 9.01 -21.84 -10.42
CA GLY A 191 10.26 -21.15 -10.10
C GLY A 191 10.19 -19.62 -10.30
N GLN A 192 9.00 -19.04 -10.19
CA GLN A 192 8.71 -17.62 -10.43
C GLN A 192 8.48 -16.82 -9.15
N LEU A 193 9.13 -17.20 -8.04
CA LEU A 193 9.09 -16.46 -6.77
C LEU A 193 10.09 -15.30 -6.79
N PHE A 194 9.86 -14.34 -7.69
CA PHE A 194 10.58 -13.08 -7.75
C PHE A 194 9.58 -11.93 -7.80
N ASP A 195 9.90 -10.82 -7.15
CA ASP A 195 9.02 -9.66 -7.07
C ASP A 195 9.52 -8.51 -7.96
N LYS A 196 8.59 -7.82 -8.61
CA LYS A 196 8.89 -6.67 -9.48
C LYS A 196 9.30 -5.43 -8.68
N TRP A 197 8.79 -5.28 -7.46
CA TRP A 197 8.92 -4.09 -6.63
C TRP A 197 10.08 -4.17 -5.64
N ILE A 198 10.62 -5.36 -5.38
CA ILE A 198 11.68 -5.54 -4.40
C ILE A 198 12.63 -6.69 -4.73
N ILE A 199 13.93 -6.46 -4.43
CA ILE A 199 14.94 -7.51 -4.39
C ILE A 199 15.15 -7.86 -2.91
N THR A 200 14.71 -9.05 -2.49
CA THR A 200 14.86 -9.52 -1.11
C THR A 200 15.96 -10.59 -1.01
N LYS A 201 16.40 -10.86 0.22
CA LYS A 201 17.43 -11.87 0.50
C LYS A 201 16.97 -13.29 0.18
N ASP A 202 15.71 -13.61 0.52
CA ASP A 202 15.19 -14.98 0.46
C ASP A 202 13.65 -15.01 0.29
N LEU A 203 13.12 -14.34 -0.75
CA LEU A 203 11.68 -14.38 -1.05
C LEU A 203 11.13 -15.81 -1.16
N PRO A 204 11.84 -16.79 -1.75
CA PRO A 204 11.33 -18.16 -1.82
C PRO A 204 11.21 -18.88 -0.46
N GLY A 205 11.98 -18.46 0.54
CA GLY A 205 11.96 -19.01 1.90
C GLY A 205 10.93 -18.35 2.82
N GLU A 206 10.48 -17.13 2.51
CA GLU A 206 9.38 -16.44 3.22
C GLU A 206 8.01 -17.07 2.94
#